data_AF-A0A0L0LLI7-F1
#
_entry.id   AF-A0A0L0LLI7-F1
#
_cell.length_a   1.000
_cell.length_b   1.000
_cell.length_c   1.000
_cell.angle_alpha   90.00
_cell.angle_beta   90.00
_cell.angle_gamma   90.00
#
_symmetry.space_group_name_H-M   'P 1'
#
loop_
_entity.id
_entity.type
_entity.pdbx_description
1 polymer ?
#
loop_
_entity_poly.entity_id
_entity_poly.type
_entity_poly.pdbx_seq_one_letter_code
_entity_poly.pdbx_strand_id
1 'polypeptide(L)'
;MPTILRKLEQSPEDHEMLHDMYRGVFLEGECYAFAIALNQGLNWPMAGLMKDAVIWHAGVRAPDGRIHDVRGLLTEEEFGGHFLSPPFDIREITANELYATRPVHNYTVKRARQLAEVLWPELPWVENHTMKAQAFADELEALSRKYGLWITGGIPADPPRLFTGGGDEGGYEVRHTIDGLAHTITRYLR
;
A
#
# COMPACT_ATOMS: atom_id res chain seq x y z
N MET A 1 -12.43 -25.03 -8.67
CA MET A 1 -12.53 -24.53 -7.28
C MET A 1 -11.83 -23.18 -7.28
N PRO A 2 -12.43 -22.13 -6.70
CA PRO A 2 -11.82 -20.81 -6.69
C PRO A 2 -10.53 -20.84 -5.86
N THR A 3 -9.53 -20.10 -6.31
CA THR A 3 -8.30 -19.82 -5.57
C THR A 3 -8.65 -19.37 -4.17
N ILE A 4 -8.08 -20.02 -3.16
CA ILE A 4 -8.28 -19.62 -1.77
C ILE A 4 -7.41 -18.39 -1.53
N LEU A 5 -8.03 -17.21 -1.55
CA LEU A 5 -7.51 -16.03 -0.88
C LEU A 5 -7.45 -16.36 0.61
N ARG A 6 -6.32 -16.92 1.07
CA ARG A 6 -5.95 -16.69 2.45
C ARG A 6 -5.65 -15.20 2.50
N LYS A 7 -6.59 -14.42 3.06
CA LYS A 7 -6.22 -13.13 3.62
C LYS A 7 -4.94 -13.40 4.38
N LEU A 8 -3.88 -12.68 4.03
CA LEU A 8 -2.79 -12.53 4.96
C LEU A 8 -3.45 -11.96 6.21
N GLU A 9 -3.72 -12.84 7.17
CA GLU A 9 -3.49 -12.52 8.55
C GLU A 9 -2.00 -12.19 8.60
N GLN A 10 -1.62 -10.99 8.15
CA GLN A 10 -0.50 -10.33 8.77
C GLN A 10 -0.85 -10.41 10.25
N SER A 11 0.01 -11.05 11.04
CA SER A 11 -0.21 -11.01 12.47
C SER A 11 -0.35 -9.53 12.83
N PRO A 12 -1.18 -9.19 13.82
CA PRO A 12 -1.25 -7.81 14.30
C PRO A 12 0.14 -7.22 14.57
N GLU A 13 1.09 -8.07 14.97
CA GLU A 13 2.51 -7.77 15.17
C GLU A 13 3.24 -7.37 13.86
N ASP A 14 3.03 -8.10 12.76
CA ASP A 14 3.62 -7.77 11.45
C ASP A 14 3.08 -6.44 10.90
N HIS A 15 1.77 -6.20 11.08
CA HIS A 15 1.13 -4.95 10.66
C HIS A 15 1.64 -3.76 11.46
N GLU A 16 1.74 -3.88 12.79
CA GLU A 16 2.28 -2.85 13.67
C GLU A 16 3.75 -2.55 13.36
N MET A 17 4.58 -3.59 13.19
CA MET A 17 5.99 -3.41 12.82
C MET A 17 6.14 -2.69 11.48
N LEU A 18 5.33 -3.06 10.49
CA LEU A 18 5.31 -2.40 9.18
C LEU A 18 4.90 -0.93 9.31
N HIS A 19 3.84 -0.67 10.08
CA HIS A 19 3.30 0.66 10.31
C HIS A 19 4.34 1.57 10.98
N ASP A 20 4.99 1.10 12.05
CA ASP A 20 6.01 1.85 12.77
C ASP A 20 7.23 2.15 11.89
N MET A 21 7.69 1.17 11.12
CA MET A 21 8.82 1.32 10.21
C MET A 21 8.56 2.45 9.19
N TYR A 22 7.36 2.50 8.62
CA TYR A 22 7.02 3.49 7.60
C TYR A 22 6.52 4.82 8.16
N ARG A 23 5.98 4.83 9.38
CA ARG A 23 5.66 6.05 10.10
C ARG A 23 6.88 6.96 10.20
N GLY A 24 8.04 6.43 10.57
CA GLY A 24 9.28 7.22 10.62
C GLY A 24 9.67 7.85 9.28
N VAL A 25 9.40 7.17 8.16
CA VAL A 25 9.75 7.65 6.81
C VAL A 25 8.78 8.71 6.31
N PHE A 26 7.47 8.49 6.47
CA PHE A 26 6.45 9.33 5.85
C PHE A 26 5.88 10.39 6.78
N LEU A 27 6.21 10.41 8.08
CA LEU A 27 5.69 11.42 9.00
C LEU A 27 6.44 12.75 8.89
N GLU A 28 7.77 12.73 8.84
CA GLU A 28 8.63 13.94 8.80
C GLU A 28 9.63 13.95 7.65
N GLY A 29 9.45 13.09 6.66
CA GLY A 29 10.33 12.99 5.49
C GLY A 29 9.51 13.04 4.22
N GLU A 30 8.88 11.93 3.89
CA GLU A 30 8.24 11.70 2.59
C GLU A 30 6.71 11.91 2.61
N CYS A 31 6.19 12.69 3.56
CA CYS A 31 4.75 12.94 3.73
C CYS A 31 4.03 13.39 2.45
N TYR A 32 4.68 14.20 1.61
CA TYR A 32 4.10 14.63 0.33
C TYR A 32 3.92 13.48 -0.64
N ALA A 33 4.91 12.57 -0.73
CA ALA A 33 4.81 11.40 -1.59
C ALA A 33 3.65 10.50 -1.13
N PHE A 34 3.47 10.40 0.19
CA PHE A 34 2.37 9.66 0.79
C PHE A 34 1.01 10.29 0.49
N ALA A 35 0.86 11.60 0.68
CA ALA A 35 -0.38 12.32 0.37
C ALA A 35 -0.76 12.19 -1.11
N ILE A 36 0.21 12.33 -2.02
CA ILE A 36 0.00 12.11 -3.46
C ILE A 36 -0.42 10.67 -3.75
N ALA A 37 0.21 9.69 -3.11
CA ALA A 37 -0.13 8.27 -3.29
C ALA A 37 -1.55 7.93 -2.81
N LEU A 38 -1.97 8.51 -1.67
CA LEU A 38 -3.33 8.38 -1.15
C LEU A 38 -4.32 9.05 -2.11
N ASN A 39 -4.04 10.28 -2.55
CA ASN A 39 -4.89 11.01 -3.48
C ASN A 39 -5.08 10.25 -4.79
N GLN A 40 -3.98 9.77 -5.39
CA GLN A 40 -4.01 9.13 -6.71
C GLN A 40 -4.87 7.88 -6.79
N GLY A 41 -5.06 7.15 -5.70
CA GLY A 41 -5.92 5.97 -5.80
C GLY A 41 -6.90 5.78 -4.67
N LEU A 42 -7.18 6.79 -3.85
CA LEU A 42 -8.47 6.93 -3.17
C LEU A 42 -9.35 7.99 -3.86
N ASN A 43 -8.74 8.84 -4.70
CA ASN A 43 -9.38 10.02 -5.29
C ASN A 43 -9.95 10.99 -4.23
N TRP A 44 -9.31 11.02 -3.06
CA TRP A 44 -9.67 11.93 -1.96
C TRP A 44 -8.86 13.23 -2.06
N PRO A 45 -9.47 14.41 -1.82
CA PRO A 45 -8.77 15.70 -1.93
C PRO A 45 -7.61 15.78 -0.92
N MET A 46 -6.49 16.39 -1.31
CA MET A 46 -5.34 16.55 -0.40
C MET A 46 -5.55 17.71 0.55
N ALA A 47 -5.08 17.55 1.79
CA ALA A 47 -5.07 18.58 2.81
C ALA A 47 -3.61 18.90 3.18
N GLY A 48 -3.28 20.19 3.20
CA GLY A 48 -1.97 20.71 3.60
C GLY A 48 -2.06 21.48 4.91
N LEU A 49 -1.21 21.11 5.87
CA LEU A 49 -0.94 21.90 7.07
C LEU A 49 0.01 23.04 6.71
N MET A 50 -0.38 24.28 6.95
CA MET A 50 0.40 25.46 6.55
C MET A 50 1.20 26.02 7.73
N LYS A 51 2.43 26.47 7.44
CA LYS A 51 3.27 27.27 8.34
C LYS A 51 3.99 28.35 7.53
N ASP A 52 3.75 29.62 7.83
CA ASP A 52 4.38 30.76 7.15
C ASP A 52 4.29 30.68 5.61
N ALA A 53 3.12 30.29 5.08
CA ALA A 53 2.83 30.03 3.66
C ALA A 53 3.52 28.81 3.02
N VAL A 54 4.28 28.02 3.80
CA VAL A 54 4.86 26.74 3.36
C VAL A 54 3.95 25.59 3.79
N ILE A 55 3.81 24.57 2.93
CA ILE A 55 3.12 23.33 3.28
C ILE A 55 4.04 22.56 4.24
N TRP A 56 3.73 22.54 5.52
CA TRP A 56 4.55 21.85 6.52
C TRP A 56 4.34 20.33 6.50
N HIS A 57 3.08 19.89 6.35
CA HIS A 57 2.70 18.47 6.29
C HIS A 57 1.51 18.27 5.35
N ALA A 58 1.33 17.06 4.84
CA ALA A 58 0.26 16.75 3.89
C ALA A 58 -0.40 15.40 4.18
N GLY A 59 -1.70 15.33 3.91
CA GLY A 59 -2.52 14.12 3.95
C GLY A 59 -3.67 14.21 2.93
N VAL A 60 -4.68 13.36 3.06
CA VAL A 60 -5.92 13.44 2.26
C VAL A 60 -7.15 13.50 3.14
N ARG A 61 -8.19 14.23 2.72
CA ARG A 61 -9.43 14.35 3.46
C ARG A 61 -10.40 13.24 3.06
N ALA A 62 -10.74 12.38 4.02
CA ALA A 62 -11.72 11.33 3.86
C ALA A 62 -13.15 11.90 3.70
N PRO A 63 -14.12 11.13 3.20
CA PRO A 63 -15.50 11.59 3.01
C PRO A 63 -16.20 12.05 4.29
N ASP A 64 -15.75 11.59 5.46
CA ASP A 64 -16.28 12.01 6.77
C ASP A 64 -15.63 13.31 7.29
N GLY A 65 -14.75 13.93 6.50
CA GLY A 65 -14.08 15.19 6.83
C GLY A 65 -12.76 15.03 7.59
N ARG A 66 -12.44 13.83 8.10
CA ARG A 66 -11.16 13.55 8.78
C ARG A 66 -10.00 13.51 7.79
N ILE A 67 -8.77 13.64 8.29
CA ILE A 67 -7.56 13.65 7.48
C ILE A 67 -6.80 12.34 7.67
N HIS A 68 -6.48 11.68 6.58
CA HIS A 68 -5.69 10.45 6.54
C HIS A 68 -4.24 10.79 6.17
N ASP A 69 -3.29 10.44 7.04
CA ASP A 69 -1.85 10.43 6.74
C ASP A 69 -1.20 9.10 7.17
N VAL A 70 0.13 9.01 7.25
CA VAL A 70 0.78 7.74 7.63
C VAL A 70 0.34 7.21 8.99
N ARG A 71 -0.15 8.06 9.90
CA ARG A 71 -0.63 7.67 11.24
C ARG A 71 -2.03 7.05 11.21
N GLY A 72 -2.72 7.08 10.08
CA GLY A 72 -4.11 6.68 9.96
C GLY A 72 -5.04 7.87 9.86
N LEU A 73 -6.28 7.70 10.32
CA LEU A 73 -7.37 8.66 10.18
C LEU A 73 -7.50 9.56 11.42
N LEU A 74 -7.37 10.86 11.24
CA LEU A 74 -7.16 11.86 12.30
C LEU A 74 -8.20 12.99 12.23
N THR A 75 -8.49 13.63 13.36
CA THR A 75 -9.14 14.95 13.36
C THR A 75 -8.17 16.03 12.88
N GLU A 76 -8.68 17.23 12.58
CA GLU A 76 -7.81 18.37 12.22
C GLU A 76 -6.86 18.75 13.36
N GLU A 77 -7.31 18.63 14.60
CA GLU A 77 -6.49 18.87 15.79
C GLU A 77 -5.38 17.85 15.96
N GLU A 78 -5.66 16.58 15.74
CA GLU A 78 -4.64 15.52 15.79
C GLU A 78 -3.65 15.62 14.62
N PHE A 79 -4.15 16.02 13.44
CA PHE A 79 -3.35 16.21 12.25
C PHE A 79 -2.33 17.34 12.44
N GLY A 80 -2.79 18.53 12.88
CA GLY A 80 -1.96 19.72 13.09
C GLY A 80 -1.16 19.72 14.40
N GLY A 81 -1.78 19.26 15.49
CA GLY A 81 -1.24 19.35 16.85
C GLY A 81 0.02 18.54 17.10
N HIS A 82 0.33 17.58 16.24
CA HIS A 82 1.60 16.86 16.28
C HIS A 82 2.80 17.73 15.86
N PHE A 83 2.57 18.73 15.01
CA PHE A 83 3.63 19.54 14.40
C PHE A 83 3.64 20.99 14.87
N LEU A 84 2.47 21.57 15.13
CA LEU A 84 2.30 22.99 15.41
C LEU A 84 1.36 23.19 16.60
N SER A 85 1.60 24.24 17.38
CA SER A 85 0.62 24.69 18.37
C SER A 85 -0.55 25.42 17.70
N PRO A 86 -1.80 25.23 18.17
CA PRO A 86 -2.94 25.98 17.66
C PRO A 86 -2.75 27.51 17.80
N PRO A 87 -3.37 28.33 16.93
CA PRO A 87 -4.16 27.91 15.76
C PRO A 87 -3.26 27.46 14.60
N PHE A 88 -3.65 26.39 13.91
CA PHE A 88 -3.03 25.96 12.65
C PHE A 88 -3.98 26.22 11.47
N ASP A 89 -3.41 26.49 10.30
CA ASP A 89 -4.13 26.65 9.04
C ASP A 89 -4.03 25.35 8.24
N ILE A 90 -5.17 24.77 7.89
CA ILE A 90 -5.27 23.56 7.07
C ILE A 90 -6.13 23.90 5.86
N ARG A 91 -5.60 23.68 4.66
CA ARG A 91 -6.32 23.97 3.41
C ARG A 91 -6.20 22.84 2.40
N GLU A 92 -7.09 22.85 1.42
CA GLU A 92 -6.95 22.01 0.25
C GLU A 92 -5.70 22.42 -0.55
N ILE A 93 -4.96 21.42 -1.04
CA ILE A 93 -3.74 21.58 -1.83
C ILE A 93 -3.76 20.63 -3.03
N THR A 94 -2.93 20.92 -4.02
CA THR A 94 -2.73 20.10 -5.21
C THR A 94 -1.35 19.42 -5.22
N ALA A 95 -1.19 18.37 -6.03
CA ALA A 95 0.10 17.71 -6.19
C ALA A 95 1.15 18.68 -6.75
N ASN A 96 0.74 19.61 -7.62
CA ASN A 96 1.60 20.64 -8.18
C ASN A 96 2.17 21.58 -7.12
N GLU A 97 1.39 21.94 -6.10
CA GLU A 97 1.90 22.72 -4.97
C GLU A 97 2.94 21.96 -4.14
N LEU A 98 2.74 20.65 -3.96
CA LEU A 98 3.71 19.79 -3.28
C LEU A 98 5.02 19.69 -4.06
N TYR A 99 4.96 19.48 -5.38
CA TYR A 99 6.13 19.46 -6.26
C TYR A 99 6.87 20.80 -6.29
N ALA A 100 6.14 21.92 -6.21
CA ALA A 100 6.73 23.26 -6.15
C ALA A 100 7.41 23.55 -4.80
N THR A 101 6.93 22.93 -3.72
CA THR A 101 7.46 23.14 -2.36
C THR A 101 8.77 22.38 -2.15
N ARG A 102 8.84 21.12 -2.60
CA ARG A 102 10.08 20.32 -2.55
C ARG A 102 10.07 19.19 -3.60
N PRO A 103 11.25 18.65 -3.99
CA PRO A 103 11.30 17.50 -4.88
C PRO A 103 10.54 16.31 -4.31
N VAL A 104 9.65 15.73 -5.11
CA VAL A 104 8.96 14.47 -4.80
C VAL A 104 9.23 13.50 -5.95
N HIS A 105 9.81 12.35 -5.64
CA HIS A 105 10.16 11.35 -6.65
C HIS A 105 8.99 10.38 -6.90
N ASN A 106 8.67 10.14 -8.17
CA ASN A 106 7.63 9.17 -8.58
C ASN A 106 7.84 7.78 -7.99
N TYR A 107 9.09 7.37 -7.82
CA TYR A 107 9.43 6.11 -7.16
C TYR A 107 8.93 6.05 -5.71
N THR A 108 9.10 7.12 -4.95
CA THR A 108 8.62 7.21 -3.58
C THR A 108 7.10 7.22 -3.52
N VAL A 109 6.43 7.92 -4.44
CA VAL A 109 4.95 7.89 -4.55
C VAL A 109 4.46 6.47 -4.81
N LYS A 110 5.09 5.75 -5.74
CA LYS A 110 4.73 4.35 -6.03
C LYS A 110 4.93 3.44 -4.82
N ARG A 111 6.05 3.59 -4.09
CA ARG A 111 6.29 2.83 -2.86
C ARG A 111 5.27 3.16 -1.78
N ALA A 112 5.04 4.44 -1.52
CA ALA A 112 4.03 4.90 -0.57
C ALA A 112 2.65 4.31 -0.89
N ARG A 113 2.30 4.22 -2.17
CA ARG A 113 1.06 3.61 -2.63
C ARG A 113 0.94 2.14 -2.25
N GLN A 114 1.95 1.34 -2.58
CA GLN A 114 1.96 -0.09 -2.28
C GLN A 114 1.83 -0.32 -0.77
N LEU A 115 2.53 0.48 0.02
CA LEU A 115 2.52 0.38 1.48
C LEU A 115 1.19 0.77 2.09
N ALA A 116 0.59 1.87 1.62
CA ALA A 116 -0.70 2.30 2.11
C ALA A 116 -1.79 1.24 1.81
N GLU A 117 -1.75 0.59 0.63
CA GLU A 117 -2.67 -0.50 0.30
C GLU A 117 -2.50 -1.72 1.22
N VAL A 118 -1.28 -2.02 1.67
CA VAL A 118 -1.01 -3.10 2.62
C VAL A 118 -1.47 -2.72 4.03
N LEU A 119 -1.24 -1.47 4.46
CA LEU A 119 -1.60 -1.00 5.78
C LEU A 119 -3.11 -0.83 5.97
N TRP A 120 -3.82 -0.41 4.92
CA TRP A 120 -5.27 -0.19 4.96
C TRP A 120 -5.97 -0.81 3.74
N PRO A 121 -6.00 -2.15 3.65
CA PRO A 121 -6.59 -2.86 2.51
C PRO A 121 -8.10 -2.62 2.35
N GLU A 122 -8.77 -2.17 3.41
CA GLU A 122 -10.21 -1.89 3.46
C GLU A 122 -10.61 -0.54 2.83
N LEU A 123 -9.66 0.35 2.55
CA LEU A 123 -9.97 1.64 1.92
C LEU A 123 -10.46 1.45 0.47
N PRO A 124 -11.24 2.41 -0.07
CA PRO A 124 -11.84 2.30 -1.40
C PRO A 124 -10.81 2.62 -2.50
N TRP A 125 -9.82 1.76 -2.66
CA TRP A 125 -8.76 1.92 -3.64
C TRP A 125 -9.30 1.84 -5.08
N VAL A 126 -9.08 2.90 -5.89
CA VAL A 126 -9.48 2.99 -7.31
C VAL A 126 -8.86 1.86 -8.15
N GLU A 127 -7.60 1.53 -7.86
CA GLU A 127 -6.92 0.34 -8.35
C GLU A 127 -6.15 -0.29 -7.20
N ASN A 128 -6.40 -1.57 -6.95
CA ASN A 128 -5.81 -2.31 -5.83
C ASN A 128 -4.75 -3.29 -6.37
N HIS A 129 -3.48 -3.13 -5.98
CA HIS A 129 -2.38 -3.98 -6.41
C HIS A 129 -2.54 -5.42 -5.92
N THR A 130 -3.08 -5.62 -4.73
CA THR A 130 -3.39 -6.95 -4.20
C THR A 130 -4.44 -7.64 -5.08
N MET A 131 -5.47 -6.91 -5.55
CA MET A 131 -6.44 -7.46 -6.50
C MET A 131 -5.79 -7.82 -7.85
N LYS A 132 -4.86 -7.00 -8.35
CA LYS A 132 -4.10 -7.31 -9.58
C LYS A 132 -3.22 -8.56 -9.41
N ALA A 133 -2.54 -8.69 -8.27
CA ALA A 133 -1.72 -9.86 -7.95
C ALA A 133 -2.57 -11.14 -7.85
N GLN A 134 -3.77 -11.02 -7.28
CA GLN A 134 -4.72 -12.13 -7.22
C GLN A 134 -5.21 -12.54 -8.62
N ALA A 135 -5.64 -11.59 -9.45
CA ALA A 135 -6.08 -11.87 -10.80
C ALA A 135 -4.97 -12.54 -11.63
N PHE A 136 -3.72 -12.08 -11.47
CA PHE A 136 -2.56 -12.73 -12.08
C PHE A 136 -2.38 -14.18 -11.62
N ALA A 137 -2.50 -14.45 -10.32
CA ALA A 137 -2.38 -15.81 -9.78
C ALA A 137 -3.49 -16.74 -10.27
N ASP A 138 -4.72 -16.23 -10.42
CA ASP A 138 -5.86 -16.98 -10.94
C ASP A 138 -5.64 -17.38 -12.41
N GLU A 139 -5.18 -16.43 -13.24
CA GLU A 139 -4.83 -16.70 -14.63
C GLU A 139 -3.64 -17.67 -14.74
N LEU A 140 -2.64 -17.51 -13.86
CA LEU A 140 -1.50 -18.42 -13.81
C LEU A 140 -1.93 -19.83 -13.40
N GLU A 141 -2.87 -19.98 -12.47
CA GLU A 141 -3.44 -21.27 -12.10
C GLU A 141 -4.13 -21.92 -13.30
N ALA A 142 -4.97 -21.17 -14.03
CA ALA A 142 -5.66 -21.68 -15.20
C ALA A 142 -4.67 -22.17 -16.28
N LEU A 143 -3.60 -21.42 -16.53
CA LEU A 143 -2.51 -21.84 -17.42
C LEU A 143 -1.80 -23.09 -16.91
N SER A 144 -1.51 -23.15 -15.61
CA SER A 144 -0.81 -24.27 -14.98
C SER A 144 -1.59 -25.57 -15.13
N ARG A 145 -2.92 -25.50 -14.91
CA ARG A 145 -3.84 -26.63 -15.12
C ARG A 145 -3.93 -27.04 -16.57
N LYS A 146 -3.99 -26.09 -17.51
CA LYS A 146 -4.07 -26.37 -18.95
C LYS A 146 -2.89 -27.18 -19.46
N TYR A 147 -1.67 -26.86 -18.99
CA TYR A 147 -0.45 -27.49 -19.49
C TYR A 147 0.11 -28.58 -18.56
N GLY A 148 -0.47 -28.77 -17.37
CA GLY A 148 0.07 -29.68 -16.36
C GLY A 148 1.46 -29.26 -15.87
N LEU A 149 1.74 -27.95 -15.84
CA LEU A 149 3.02 -27.38 -15.43
C LEU A 149 2.78 -26.34 -14.33
N TRP A 150 3.59 -26.39 -13.27
CA TRP A 150 3.46 -25.51 -12.11
C TRP A 150 4.75 -24.74 -11.87
N ILE A 151 4.62 -23.46 -11.54
CA ILE A 151 5.74 -22.60 -11.15
C ILE A 151 5.89 -22.66 -9.63
N THR A 152 7.12 -22.73 -9.14
CA THR A 152 7.40 -22.55 -7.71
C THR A 152 8.77 -21.94 -7.49
N GLY A 153 8.93 -21.24 -6.36
CA GLY A 153 10.19 -20.72 -5.85
C GLY A 153 10.24 -20.97 -4.34
N GLY A 154 11.39 -21.43 -3.84
CA GLY A 154 11.54 -21.75 -2.42
C GLY A 154 11.58 -20.52 -1.52
N ILE A 155 12.15 -19.42 -2.02
CA ILE A 155 12.34 -18.15 -1.33
C ILE A 155 12.33 -16.98 -2.32
N PRO A 156 12.13 -15.73 -1.86
CA PRO A 156 12.37 -14.55 -2.68
C PRO A 156 13.79 -14.58 -3.29
N ALA A 157 13.90 -14.24 -4.59
CA ALA A 157 15.11 -14.25 -5.42
C ALA A 157 15.64 -15.62 -5.89
N ASP A 158 15.05 -16.75 -5.48
CA ASP A 158 15.35 -18.04 -6.12
C ASP A 158 14.82 -18.06 -7.57
N PRO A 159 15.56 -18.62 -8.54
CA PRO A 159 15.05 -18.80 -9.90
C PRO A 159 13.76 -19.63 -9.90
N PRO A 160 12.71 -19.20 -10.63
CA PRO A 160 11.47 -19.97 -10.71
C PRO A 160 11.73 -21.31 -11.40
N ARG A 161 11.12 -22.37 -10.88
CA ARG A 161 11.22 -23.72 -11.43
C ARG A 161 9.87 -24.17 -11.94
N LEU A 162 9.87 -24.84 -13.10
CA LEU A 162 8.70 -25.51 -13.65
C LEU A 162 8.70 -26.98 -13.23
N PHE A 163 7.58 -27.44 -12.70
CA PHE A 163 7.35 -28.84 -12.34
C PHE A 163 6.18 -29.40 -13.12
N THR A 164 6.28 -30.66 -13.53
CA THR A 164 5.12 -31.41 -14.00
C THR A 164 4.15 -31.63 -12.84
N GLY A 165 2.86 -31.40 -13.09
CA GLY A 165 1.82 -31.57 -12.09
C GLY A 165 1.60 -33.03 -11.69
N GLY A 166 1.39 -33.27 -10.40
CA GLY A 166 1.05 -34.58 -9.82
C GLY A 166 -0.46 -34.86 -9.76
N GLY A 167 -1.29 -33.83 -9.94
CA GLY A 167 -2.76 -33.92 -9.84
C GLY A 167 -3.31 -33.64 -8.44
N ASP A 168 -2.43 -33.49 -7.45
CA ASP A 168 -2.73 -33.11 -6.07
C ASP A 168 -2.66 -31.59 -5.84
N GLU A 169 -2.39 -30.80 -6.89
CA GLU A 169 -2.24 -29.35 -6.76
C GLU A 169 -3.54 -28.64 -6.41
N GLY A 170 -3.49 -27.91 -5.29
CA GLY A 170 -4.58 -27.12 -4.77
C GLY A 170 -4.78 -25.81 -5.52
N GLY A 171 -3.69 -25.16 -5.93
CA GLY A 171 -3.68 -23.85 -6.60
C GLY A 171 -2.41 -23.05 -6.28
N TYR A 172 -2.49 -21.73 -6.45
CA TYR A 172 -1.47 -20.79 -5.97
C TYR A 172 -1.91 -20.07 -4.71
N GLU A 173 -0.94 -19.82 -3.83
CA GLU A 173 -1.06 -18.92 -2.70
C GLU A 173 -0.22 -17.66 -2.98
N VAL A 174 -0.83 -16.48 -2.81
CA VAL A 174 -0.17 -15.19 -2.97
C VAL A 174 0.00 -14.55 -1.59
N ARG A 175 1.21 -14.11 -1.26
CA ARG A 175 1.49 -13.42 0.01
C ARG A 175 2.31 -12.16 -0.23
N HIS A 176 2.02 -11.06 0.46
CA HIS A 176 2.95 -9.93 0.57
C HIS A 176 4.30 -10.39 1.14
N THR A 177 5.37 -9.77 0.67
CA THR A 177 6.67 -9.84 1.33
C THR A 177 6.63 -9.09 2.67
N ILE A 178 7.55 -9.40 3.58
CA ILE A 178 7.62 -8.78 4.92
C ILE A 178 7.72 -7.25 4.83
N ASP A 179 8.35 -6.72 3.78
CA ASP A 179 8.47 -5.28 3.55
C ASP A 179 7.22 -4.62 2.94
N GLY A 180 6.21 -5.40 2.56
CA GLY A 180 4.97 -4.94 1.91
C GLY A 180 5.15 -4.47 0.45
N LEU A 181 6.34 -4.58 -0.14
CA LEU A 181 6.65 -3.98 -1.45
C LEU A 181 6.46 -4.94 -2.63
N ALA A 182 6.37 -6.24 -2.36
CA ALA A 182 6.23 -7.29 -3.37
C ALA A 182 5.25 -8.39 -2.93
N HIS A 183 5.06 -9.37 -3.81
CA HIS A 183 4.29 -10.57 -3.53
C HIS A 183 5.16 -11.80 -3.80
N THR A 184 5.03 -12.82 -2.95
CA THR A 184 5.46 -14.18 -3.21
C THR A 184 4.28 -14.98 -3.73
N ILE A 185 4.55 -15.92 -4.63
CA ILE A 185 3.56 -16.85 -5.18
C ILE A 185 4.08 -18.27 -5.04
N THR A 186 3.31 -19.13 -4.38
CA THR A 186 3.74 -20.50 -4.06
C THR A 186 2.61 -21.47 -4.38
N ARG A 187 2.91 -22.57 -5.07
CA ARG A 187 1.92 -23.64 -5.26
C ARG A 187 1.68 -24.34 -3.93
N TYR A 188 0.43 -24.70 -3.66
CA TYR A 188 0.10 -25.57 -2.53
C TYR A 188 -0.51 -26.89 -3.00
N LEU A 189 -0.30 -27.94 -2.22
CA LEU A 189 -0.85 -29.29 -2.45
C LEU A 189 -2.04 -29.51 -1.51
N ARG A 190 -2.98 -30.38 -1.91
CA ARG A 190 -4.15 -30.76 -1.10
C ARG A 190 -3.88 -31.91 -0.16
#